data_AF-A0AA35IA71-F1
#
_entry.id   AF-A0AA35IA71-F1
#
_cell.length_a   1.000
_cell.length_b   1.000
_cell.length_c   1.000
_cell.angle_alpha   90.00
_cell.angle_beta   90.00
_cell.angle_gamma   90.00
#
_symmetry.space_group_name_H-M   'P 1'
#
loop_
_entity.id
_entity.type
_entity.pdbx_description
1 polymer ?
#
loop_
_entity_poly.entity_id
_entity_poly.type
_entity_poly.pdbx_seq_one_letter_code
_entity_poly.pdbx_strand_id
1 'polypeptide(L)'
;MNPTAQAALDRARHPTPAPVFSTMTAPKPDKPLPMPVPTGVINQFMRLQAREDARDMVASLKAKLNDTNGVAQVIEVLKRACIDRPGSVVQGYLDVIQLLQAHGQ
;
A
#
# COMPACT_ATOMS: atom_id res chain seq x y z
N MET A 1 11.22 -33.34 -46.84
CA MET A 1 11.14 -32.90 -45.42
C MET A 1 10.34 -31.60 -45.37
N ASN A 2 9.38 -31.48 -44.44
CA ASN A 2 8.48 -30.33 -44.37
C ASN A 2 9.17 -29.16 -43.61
N PRO A 3 9.26 -27.94 -44.19
CA PRO A 3 9.97 -26.80 -43.59
C PRO A 3 9.46 -26.42 -42.19
N THR A 4 8.19 -26.70 -41.90
CA THR A 4 7.60 -26.43 -40.57
C THR A 4 8.18 -27.32 -39.48
N ALA A 5 8.58 -28.55 -39.83
CA ALA A 5 9.20 -29.48 -38.88
C ALA A 5 10.64 -29.06 -38.53
N GLN A 6 11.37 -28.48 -39.51
CA GLN A 6 12.72 -27.97 -39.29
C GLN A 6 12.71 -26.77 -38.33
N ALA A 7 11.75 -25.85 -38.52
CA ALA A 7 11.58 -24.69 -37.64
C ALA A 7 11.20 -25.07 -36.20
N ALA A 8 10.39 -26.12 -36.02
CA ALA A 8 10.05 -26.63 -34.69
C ALA A 8 11.27 -27.27 -33.99
N LEU A 9 12.12 -27.98 -34.74
CA LEU A 9 13.32 -28.63 -34.22
C LEU A 9 14.40 -27.59 -33.83
N ASP A 10 14.59 -26.54 -34.63
CA ASP A 10 15.52 -25.45 -34.31
C ASP A 10 15.04 -24.64 -33.10
N ARG A 11 13.72 -24.44 -32.93
CA ARG A 11 13.16 -23.80 -31.74
C ARG A 11 13.38 -24.63 -30.46
N ALA A 12 13.35 -25.96 -30.55
CA ALA A 12 13.61 -26.84 -29.41
C ALA A 12 15.09 -26.86 -28.97
N ARG A 13 16.02 -26.56 -29.89
CA ARG A 13 17.46 -26.48 -29.59
C ARG A 13 17.88 -25.19 -28.89
N HIS A 14 17.03 -24.17 -28.88
CA HIS A 14 17.25 -22.91 -28.17
C HIS A 14 16.22 -22.72 -27.06
N PRO A 15 16.36 -23.41 -25.91
CA PRO A 15 15.52 -23.14 -24.76
C PRO A 15 15.70 -21.68 -24.33
N THR A 16 14.63 -20.91 -24.40
CA THR A 16 14.59 -19.54 -23.88
C THR A 16 14.93 -19.57 -22.38
N PRO A 17 15.87 -18.72 -21.91
CA PRO A 17 16.18 -18.68 -20.48
C PRO A 17 14.91 -18.38 -19.69
N ALA A 18 14.68 -19.13 -18.62
CA ALA A 18 13.57 -18.90 -17.71
C ALA A 18 13.60 -17.44 -17.19
N PRO A 19 12.45 -16.78 -17.03
CA PRO A 19 12.42 -15.43 -16.47
C PRO A 19 13.03 -15.48 -15.07
N VAL A 20 14.17 -14.80 -14.90
CA VAL A 20 14.83 -14.66 -13.60
C VAL A 20 13.95 -13.73 -12.78
N PHE A 21 13.09 -14.30 -11.95
CA PHE A 21 12.40 -13.51 -10.93
C PHE A 21 13.45 -13.02 -9.94
N SER A 22 13.83 -11.75 -10.04
CA SER A 22 14.71 -11.09 -9.08
C SER A 22 14.11 -11.18 -7.68
N THR A 23 14.75 -11.97 -6.79
CA THR A 23 14.47 -12.01 -5.34
C THR A 23 15.01 -10.77 -4.62
N MET A 24 15.15 -9.64 -5.32
CA MET A 24 15.59 -8.39 -4.72
C MET A 24 14.46 -7.90 -3.80
N THR A 25 14.65 -8.05 -2.50
CA THR A 25 13.87 -7.38 -1.46
C THR A 25 13.87 -5.89 -1.81
N ALA A 26 12.74 -5.37 -2.26
CA ALA A 26 12.65 -3.98 -2.69
C ALA A 26 13.14 -3.07 -1.54
N PRO A 27 14.14 -2.19 -1.76
CA PRO A 27 14.51 -1.21 -0.77
C PRO A 27 13.28 -0.33 -0.48
N LYS A 28 13.00 -0.12 0.81
CA LYS A 28 11.95 0.81 1.25
C LYS A 28 12.06 2.10 0.45
N PRO A 29 11.02 2.52 -0.30
CA PRO A 29 11.06 3.83 -0.88
C PRO A 29 10.90 4.85 0.26
N ASP A 30 12.02 5.47 0.66
CA ASP A 30 12.05 6.70 1.48
C ASP A 30 11.47 7.92 0.74
N LYS A 31 11.04 7.73 -0.51
CA LYS A 31 10.30 8.73 -1.24
C LYS A 31 8.82 8.61 -0.84
N PRO A 32 8.18 9.66 -0.31
CA PRO A 32 6.73 9.69 -0.21
C PRO A 32 6.21 9.37 -1.60
N LEU A 33 5.49 8.25 -1.75
CA LEU A 33 4.81 7.93 -3.00
C LEU A 33 4.02 9.18 -3.38
N PRO A 34 4.09 9.66 -4.63
CA PRO A 34 3.26 10.76 -5.07
C PRO A 34 1.81 10.32 -4.88
N MET A 35 1.22 10.71 -3.76
CA MET A 35 -0.12 10.32 -3.41
C MET A 35 -1.03 11.09 -4.37
N PRO A 36 -1.89 10.38 -5.14
CA PRO A 36 -2.83 11.05 -6.01
C PRO A 36 -3.65 12.00 -5.14
N VAL A 37 -3.52 13.31 -5.38
CA VAL A 37 -4.38 14.28 -4.70
C VAL A 37 -5.79 13.97 -5.16
N PRO A 38 -6.72 13.64 -4.25
CA PRO A 38 -8.09 13.35 -4.63
C PRO A 38 -8.69 14.59 -5.32
N THR A 39 -8.80 14.56 -6.65
CA THR A 39 -9.43 15.62 -7.44
C THR A 39 -10.93 15.33 -7.57
N GLY A 40 -11.76 16.35 -7.32
CA GLY A 40 -13.22 16.27 -7.41
C GLY A 40 -13.95 16.07 -6.08
N VAL A 41 -15.22 16.48 -6.04
CA VAL A 41 -16.05 16.56 -4.82
C VAL A 41 -16.29 15.20 -4.16
N ILE A 42 -16.42 14.13 -4.95
CA ILE A 42 -16.62 12.77 -4.44
C ILE A 42 -15.37 12.27 -3.73
N ASN A 43 -14.20 12.47 -4.34
CA ASN A 43 -12.93 12.05 -3.75
C ASN A 43 -12.59 12.85 -2.49
N GLN A 44 -12.97 14.13 -2.44
CA GLN A 44 -12.89 14.95 -1.23
C GLN A 44 -13.80 14.43 -0.12
N PHE A 45 -15.06 14.11 -0.44
CA PHE A 45 -15.99 13.51 0.52
C PHE A 45 -15.47 12.18 1.06
N MET A 46 -14.98 11.28 0.19
CA MET A 46 -14.40 10.01 0.61
C MET A 46 -13.19 10.18 1.53
N ARG A 47 -12.34 11.19 1.29
CA ARG A 47 -11.23 11.52 2.18
C ARG A 47 -11.73 11.98 3.55
N LEU A 48 -12.71 12.88 3.60
CA LEU A 48 -13.28 13.39 4.85
C LEU A 48 -13.97 12.27 5.65
N GLN A 49 -14.77 11.44 4.99
CA GLN A 49 -15.40 10.29 5.64
C GLN A 49 -14.34 9.32 6.19
N ALA A 50 -13.35 8.95 5.38
CA ALA A 50 -12.27 8.06 5.80
C ALA A 50 -11.46 8.62 6.97
N ARG A 51 -11.35 9.96 7.07
CA ARG A 51 -10.70 10.62 8.21
C ARG A 51 -11.51 10.46 9.49
N GLU A 52 -12.84 10.60 9.42
CA GLU A 52 -13.70 10.37 10.59
C GLU A 52 -13.69 8.89 11.00
N ASP A 53 -13.78 7.96 10.03
CA ASP A 53 -13.68 6.52 10.31
C ASP A 53 -12.34 6.15 10.99
N ALA A 54 -11.23 6.76 10.53
CA ALA A 54 -9.92 6.57 11.14
C ALA A 54 -9.86 7.12 12.57
N ARG A 55 -10.51 8.25 12.86
CA ARG A 55 -10.61 8.80 14.23
C ARG A 55 -11.41 7.89 15.15
N ASP A 56 -12.52 7.35 14.67
CA ASP A 56 -13.34 6.39 15.43
C ASP A 56 -12.55 5.12 15.74
N MET A 57 -11.75 4.63 14.77
CA MET A 57 -10.87 3.50 14.98
C MET A 57 -9.81 3.79 16.05
N VAL A 58 -9.19 4.97 16.03
CA VAL A 58 -8.24 5.39 17.07
C VAL A 58 -8.91 5.48 18.44
N ALA A 59 -10.12 6.06 18.52
CA ALA A 59 -10.88 6.15 19.75
C ALA A 59 -11.22 4.76 20.31
N SER A 60 -11.56 3.80 19.45
CA SER A 60 -11.81 2.40 19.85
C SER A 60 -10.55 1.72 20.41
N LEU A 61 -9.36 2.15 19.97
CA LEU A 61 -8.06 1.62 20.39
C LEU A 61 -7.41 2.45 21.50
N LYS A 62 -8.17 3.34 22.17
CA LYS A 62 -7.67 4.22 23.23
C LYS A 62 -6.93 3.48 24.35
N ALA A 63 -7.38 2.28 24.71
CA ALA A 63 -6.69 1.45 25.71
C ALA A 63 -5.26 1.09 25.27
N LYS A 64 -5.06 0.75 24.00
CA LYS A 64 -3.75 0.40 23.45
C LYS A 64 -2.83 1.60 23.32
N LEU A 65 -3.37 2.81 23.12
CA LEU A 65 -2.55 4.03 23.04
C LEU A 65 -1.73 4.31 24.30
N ASN A 66 -2.17 3.82 25.46
CA ASN A 66 -1.48 4.02 26.74
C ASN A 66 -0.31 3.05 26.96
N ASP A 67 -0.13 2.04 26.11
CA ASP A 67 0.99 1.10 26.20
C ASP A 67 2.29 1.72 25.69
N THR A 68 3.44 1.20 26.15
CA THR A 68 4.79 1.70 25.82
C THR A 68 5.09 1.77 24.31
N ASN A 69 4.37 1.01 23.47
CA ASN A 69 4.45 1.05 22.00
C ASN A 69 3.07 1.19 21.34
N GLY A 70 2.09 1.70 22.08
CA GLY A 70 0.68 1.76 21.69
C GLY A 70 0.43 2.49 20.39
N VAL A 71 1.03 3.68 20.25
CA VAL A 71 0.91 4.53 19.07
C VAL A 71 1.39 3.82 17.81
N ALA A 72 2.54 3.13 17.87
CA ALA A 72 3.09 2.39 16.74
C ALA A 72 2.16 1.24 16.29
N GLN A 73 1.57 0.51 17.24
CA GLN A 73 0.61 -0.55 16.95
C GLN A 73 -0.67 0.00 16.32
N VAL A 74 -1.20 1.13 16.83
CA VAL A 74 -2.38 1.78 16.25
C VAL A 74 -2.11 2.25 14.83
N ILE A 75 -0.94 2.83 14.57
CA ILE A 75 -0.52 3.22 13.21
C ILE A 75 -0.47 2.00 12.28
N GLU A 76 0.02 0.85 12.75
CA GLU A 76 0.06 -0.36 11.95
C GLU A 76 -1.35 -0.87 11.61
N VAL A 77 -2.27 -0.85 12.59
CA VAL A 77 -3.68 -1.21 12.37
C VAL A 77 -4.33 -0.29 11.34
N LEU A 78 -4.12 1.03 11.46
CA LEU A 78 -4.63 2.00 10.50
C LEU A 78 -4.09 1.74 9.09
N LYS A 79 -2.78 1.46 8.95
CA LYS A 79 -2.17 1.11 7.65
C LYS A 79 -2.80 -0.15 7.04
N ARG A 80 -3.06 -1.17 7.86
CA ARG A 80 -3.71 -2.41 7.41
C ARG A 80 -5.16 -2.17 6.95
N ALA A 81 -5.90 -1.28 7.61
CA ALA A 81 -7.27 -0.93 7.22
C ALA A 81 -7.36 -0.23 5.85
N CYS A 82 -6.26 0.37 5.39
CA CYS A 82 -6.17 1.05 4.10
C CYS A 82 -5.76 0.15 2.92
N ILE A 83 -5.41 -1.12 3.16
CA ILE A 83 -5.01 -2.04 2.09
C ILE A 83 -6.19 -2.21 1.11
N ASP A 84 -5.90 -2.17 -0.18
CA ASP A 84 -6.86 -2.27 -1.28
C ASP A 84 -7.97 -1.19 -1.30
N ARG A 85 -7.79 -0.09 -0.56
CA ARG A 85 -8.71 1.05 -0.58
C ARG A 85 -8.33 2.07 -1.66
N PRO A 86 -9.31 2.82 -2.20
CA PRO A 86 -9.02 3.89 -3.15
C PRO A 86 -8.15 4.98 -2.52
N GLY A 87 -7.31 5.64 -3.33
CA GLY A 87 -6.32 6.61 -2.85
C GLY A 87 -6.89 7.77 -2.04
N SER A 88 -8.14 8.19 -2.29
CA SER A 88 -8.86 9.19 -1.50
C SER A 88 -9.09 8.75 -0.04
N VAL A 89 -9.44 7.47 0.17
CA VAL A 89 -9.63 6.86 1.49
C VAL A 89 -8.29 6.70 2.19
N VAL A 90 -7.27 6.22 1.47
CA VAL A 90 -5.90 6.09 1.99
C VAL A 90 -5.38 7.45 2.49
N GLN A 91 -5.65 8.53 1.75
CA GLN A 91 -5.31 9.90 2.15
C GLN A 91 -5.98 10.32 3.47
N GLY A 92 -7.27 10.00 3.67
CA GLY A 92 -7.98 10.34 4.91
C GLY A 92 -7.38 9.66 6.15
N TYR A 93 -6.99 8.38 6.01
CA TYR A 93 -6.29 7.65 7.09
C TYR A 93 -4.87 8.18 7.32
N LEU A 94 -4.15 8.53 6.24
CA LEU A 94 -2.80 9.12 6.35
C LEU A 94 -2.81 10.45 7.10
N ASP A 95 -3.85 11.28 6.94
CA ASP A 95 -4.00 12.52 7.71
C ASP A 95 -4.03 12.25 9.22
N VAL A 96 -4.72 11.18 9.64
CA VAL A 96 -4.80 10.78 11.06
C VAL A 96 -3.50 10.14 11.53
N ILE A 97 -2.86 9.31 10.71
CA ILE A 97 -1.56 8.71 11.05
C ILE A 97 -0.50 9.79 11.27
N GLN A 98 -0.45 10.82 10.41
CA GLN A 98 0.47 11.95 10.58
C GLN A 98 0.21 12.72 11.88
N LEU A 99 -1.07 12.94 12.23
CA LEU A 99 -1.44 13.56 13.51
C LEU A 99 -0.99 12.71 14.71
N LEU A 100 -1.19 11.39 14.67
CA LEU A 100 -0.73 10.49 15.72
C LEU A 100 0.80 10.49 15.86
N GLN A 101 1.53 10.58 14.74
CA GLN A 101 2.99 10.68 14.75
C GLN A 101 3.47 12.02 15.32
N ALA A 102 2.76 13.11 15.06
CA ALA A 102 3.09 14.43 15.58
C ALA A 102 2.80 14.62 17.08
N HIS A 103 1.75 13.95 17.60
CA HIS A 103 1.30 14.09 19.00
C HIS A 103 1.72 12.92 19.92
N GLY A 104 2.23 11.82 19.36
CA GLY A 104 2.65 10.62 20.10
C GLY A 104 4.15 10.54 20.42
N GLN A 105 4.88 11.65 20.26
CA GLN A 105 6.26 11.88 20.72
C GLN A 105 6.21 12.74 21.99
#